data_AF-A0AAW6KJ64-F1
#
_entry.id   AF-A0AAW6KJ64-F1
#
_cell.length_a   1.000
_cell.length_b   1.000
_cell.length_c   1.000
_cell.angle_alpha   90.00
_cell.angle_beta   90.00
_cell.angle_gamma   90.00
#
_symmetry.space_group_name_H-M   'P 1'
#
loop_
_entity.id
_entity.type
_entity.pdbx_description
1 polymer ?
#
loop_
_entity_poly.entity_id
_entity_poly.type
_entity_poly.pdbx_seq_one_letter_code
_entity_poly.pdbx_strand_id
1 'polypeptide(L)' 'SLSTIRQPAYEMGKEAAKLLLKLMKNEYIEQSAVQMPVAFIERQTTRKAE' A
#
# COMPACT_ATOMS: atom_id res chain seq x y z
N SER A 1 20.47 0.15 -9.05
CA SER A 1 19.28 -0.33 -8.33
C SER A 1 18.11 -0.46 -9.30
N LEU A 2 17.14 -1.35 -9.06
CA LEU A 2 16.06 -1.70 -10.00
C LEU A 2 14.88 -0.70 -9.94
N SER A 3 14.51 -0.08 -11.07
CA SER A 3 13.28 0.70 -11.23
C SER A 3 12.06 -0.17 -10.94
N THR A 4 11.09 0.33 -10.17
CA THR A 4 9.97 -0.50 -9.72
C THR A 4 8.72 0.33 -9.41
N ILE A 5 7.57 -0.33 -9.33
CA ILE A 5 6.37 0.24 -8.73
C ILE A 5 6.45 0.00 -7.22
N ARG A 6 6.72 1.06 -6.47
CA ARG A 6 6.76 1.00 -5.01
C ARG A 6 5.35 0.89 -4.46
N GLN A 7 5.13 -0.18 -3.71
CA GLN A 7 3.95 -0.36 -2.89
C GLN A 7 4.20 0.21 -1.48
N PRO A 8 3.22 0.88 -0.86
CA PRO A 8 3.32 1.37 0.51
C PRO A 8 3.10 0.22 1.53
N ALA A 9 3.95 -0.81 1.46
CA ALA A 9 3.71 -2.09 2.14
C ALA A 9 3.63 -1.98 3.68
N TYR A 10 4.39 -1.07 4.28
CA TYR A 10 4.37 -0.85 5.72
C TYR A 10 3.02 -0.25 6.16
N GLU A 11 2.56 0.76 5.44
CA GLU A 11 1.28 1.45 5.65
C GLU A 11 0.12 0.50 5.40
N MET A 12 0.21 -0.34 4.35
CA MET A 12 -0.75 -1.42 4.10
C MET A 12 -0.88 -2.33 5.32
N GLY A 13 0.24 -2.82 5.87
CA GLY A 13 0.22 -3.65 7.07
C GLY A 13 -0.34 -2.93 8.29
N LYS A 14 0.00 -1.66 8.48
CA LYS A 14 -0.50 -0.82 9.58
C LYS A 14 -2.02 -0.65 9.51
N GLU A 15 -2.58 -0.33 8.35
CA GLU A 15 -4.04 -0.16 8.20
C GLU A 15 -4.77 -1.50 8.31
N ALA A 16 -4.20 -2.60 7.78
CA ALA A 16 -4.76 -3.93 7.94
C ALA A 16 -4.84 -4.34 9.43
N ALA A 17 -3.78 -4.09 10.20
CA ALA A 17 -3.78 -4.37 11.64
C ALA A 17 -4.83 -3.54 12.39
N LYS A 18 -5.01 -2.27 12.04
CA LYS A 18 -6.07 -1.44 12.62
C LYS A 18 -7.46 -1.99 12.32
N LEU A 19 -7.74 -2.36 11.07
CA LEU A 19 -9.03 -2.96 10.69
C LEU A 19 -9.28 -4.26 11.46
N LEU A 20 -8.27 -5.11 11.60
CA LEU A 20 -8.36 -6.34 12.38
C LEU A 20 -8.69 -6.06 13.86
N LEU A 21 -8.03 -5.07 14.48
CA LEU A 21 -8.34 -4.69 15.86
C LEU A 21 -9.77 -4.18 16.02
N LYS A 22 -10.29 -3.43 15.06
CA LYS A 22 -11.71 -2.98 15.07
C LYS A 22 -12.66 -4.17 14.98
N LEU A 23 -12.38 -5.13 14.11
CA LEU A 23 -13.14 -6.38 14.01
C LEU A 23 -13.15 -7.15 15.33
N MET A 24 -11.98 -7.29 15.97
CA MET A 24 -11.85 -7.99 17.25
C MET A 24 -12.65 -7.33 18.38
N LYS A 25 -12.89 -6.01 18.28
CA LYS A 25 -13.66 -5.23 19.25
C LYS A 25 -15.15 -5.13 18.89
N ASN A 26 -15.62 -5.82 17.84
CA ASN A 26 -16.96 -5.67 17.27
C ASN A 26 -17.32 -4.20 16.96
N GLU A 27 -16.33 -3.39 16.60
CA GLU A 27 -16.58 -2.02 16.15
C GLU A 27 -17.19 -2.04 14.75
N TYR A 28 -18.05 -1.06 14.46
CA TYR A 28 -18.59 -0.89 13.11
C TYR A 28 -17.47 -0.51 12.13
N ILE A 29 -17.41 -1.22 10.99
CA ILE A 29 -16.44 -0.96 9.92
C ILE A 29 -17.19 -0.52 8.68
N GLU A 30 -17.04 0.76 8.36
CA GLU A 30 -17.63 1.38 7.17
C GLU A 30 -17.02 0.83 5.87
N GLN A 31 -15.70 0.68 5.83
CA GLN A 31 -14.97 0.20 4.66
C GLN A 31 -13.95 -0.87 5.03
N SER A 32 -14.19 -2.10 4.57
CA SER A 32 -13.33 -3.26 4.81
C SER A 32 -12.24 -3.44 3.75
N ALA A 33 -12.37 -2.77 2.59
CA ALA A 33 -11.42 -2.81 1.49
C ALA A 33 -10.84 -1.41 1.23
N VAL A 34 -9.56 -1.22 1.52
CA VAL A 34 -8.85 0.05 1.39
C VAL A 34 -7.86 -0.05 0.22
N GLN A 35 -8.00 0.83 -0.76
CA GLN A 35 -7.06 0.95 -1.87
C GLN A 35 -6.01 2.01 -1.56
N MET A 36 -4.73 1.67 -1.70
CA MET A 36 -3.62 2.60 -1.48
C MET A 36 -2.91 2.97 -2.79
N PRO A 37 -2.45 4.21 -2.94
CA PRO A 37 -1.72 4.62 -4.14
C PRO A 37 -0.36 3.94 -4.22
N VAL A 38 0.02 3.56 -5.43
CA VAL A 38 1.37 3.09 -5.76
C VAL A 38 2.12 4.19 -6.51
N ALA A 39 3.46 4.13 -6.50
CA ALA A 39 4.28 5.12 -7.19
C ALA A 39 5.38 4.45 -8.02
N PHE A 40 5.59 4.94 -9.24
CA PHE A 40 6.75 4.54 -10.01
C PHE A 40 8.02 5.17 -9.42
N ILE A 41 9.03 4.34 -9.19
CA ILE A 41 10.35 4.75 -8.72
C ILE A 41 11.34 4.45 -9.85
N GLU A 42 11.74 5.51 -10.55
CA GLU A 42 12.75 5.45 -11.60
C GLU A 42 14.16 5.31 -10.99
N ARG A 43 14.95 4.40 -11.55
CA ARG A 43 16.37 4.14 -11.24
C ARG A 43 17.09 3.79 -12.54
N GLN A 44 18.23 3.08 -12.46
CA GLN A 44 19.14 2.88 -13.59
C GLN A 44 18.78 1.69 -14.49
N THR A 45 17.60 1.08 -14.34
CA THR A 45 17.21 -0.12 -15.12
C THR A 45 16.14 0.16 -16.17
N THR A 46 15.74 1.42 -16.36
CA THR A 46 14.79 1.85 -17.39
C THR A 46 15.44 2.95 -18.23
N ARG A 47 15.25 2.90 -19.55
CA ARG A 47 15.61 4.00 -20.45
C ARG A 47 14.41 4.94 -20.56
N LYS A 48 14.64 6.24 -20.68
CA LYS A 48 13.57 7.19 -21.01
C LYS A 48 13.01 6.85 -22.40
N ALA A 49 11.68 6.81 -22.49
CA ALA A 49 11.02 6.79 -23.79
C ALA A 49 11.06 8.21 -24.35
N GLU A 50 11.53 8.35 -25.58
CA GLU A 50 11.36 9.56 -26.40
C GLU A 50 9.94 9.62 -26.96
#